data_AF-A0A1R3L7D8-F1
#
_entry.id   AF-A0A1R3L7D8-F1
#
_cell.length_a   1.000
_cell.length_b   1.000
_cell.length_c   1.000
_cell.angle_alpha   90.00
_cell.angle_beta   90.00
_cell.angle_gamma   90.00
#
_symmetry.space_group_name_H-M   'P 1'
#
loop_
_entity.id
_entity.type
_entity.pdbx_description
1 polymer ?
#
loop_
_entity_poly.entity_id
_entity_poly.type
_entity_poly.pdbx_seq_one_letter_code
_entity_poly.pdbx_strand_id
1 'polypeptide(L)'
;MRSGYGRSIFEPLLPLILGRDISGEVAAVGASVSSLTIGQEVFGALHPTAVRGTYADYAILSENELTLKPLSVSHVEASAIPFAALTAWRALKSTARIAKGYVKCYIMTM
;
A
#
# COMPACT_ATOMS: atom_id res chain seq x y z
N MET A 1 16.68 7.02 2.48
CA MET A 1 16.24 7.88 1.35
C MET A 1 17.32 8.83 0.81
N ARG A 2 18.30 9.29 1.62
CA ARG A 2 19.33 10.25 1.17
C ARG A 2 20.61 9.65 0.55
N SER A 3 20.85 8.35 0.67
CA SER A 3 21.92 7.62 -0.04
C SER A 3 21.46 6.19 -0.33
N GLY A 4 21.37 5.81 -1.60
CA GLY A 4 20.91 4.49 -2.06
C GLY A 4 19.88 4.57 -3.20
N TYR A 5 19.32 3.43 -3.62
CA TYR A 5 18.38 3.30 -4.75
C TYR A 5 17.21 4.29 -4.72
N GLY A 6 16.71 4.63 -3.52
CA GLY A 6 15.62 5.61 -3.38
C GLY A 6 15.99 7.04 -3.81
N ARG A 7 17.29 7.41 -3.83
CA ARG A 7 17.71 8.77 -4.17
C ARG A 7 17.32 9.12 -5.61
N SER A 8 17.69 8.29 -6.58
CA SER A 8 17.38 8.56 -8.00
C SER A 8 15.88 8.58 -8.31
N ILE A 9 15.07 7.89 -7.50
CA ILE A 9 13.61 7.82 -7.68
C ILE A 9 12.91 9.04 -7.06
N PHE A 10 13.31 9.42 -5.84
CA PHE A 10 12.57 10.39 -5.04
C PHE A 10 13.19 11.80 -5.03
N GLU A 11 14.46 11.98 -5.37
CA GLU A 11 15.12 13.30 -5.43
C GLU A 11 14.42 14.27 -6.39
N PRO A 12 13.96 13.86 -7.59
CA PRO A 12 13.17 14.73 -8.48
C PRO A 12 11.76 15.04 -7.98
N LEU A 13 11.26 14.30 -6.98
CA LEU A 13 9.88 14.43 -6.45
C LEU A 13 9.83 15.28 -5.18
N LEU A 14 10.96 15.75 -4.67
CA LEU A 14 11.02 16.61 -3.49
C LEU A 14 10.55 18.04 -3.83
N PRO A 15 9.80 18.71 -2.93
CA PRO A 15 9.34 18.22 -1.63
C PRO A 15 8.13 17.26 -1.75
N LEU A 16 8.13 16.19 -0.95
CA LEU A 16 7.01 15.24 -0.89
C LEU A 16 6.53 15.02 0.55
N ILE A 17 5.23 14.72 0.69
CA ILE A 17 4.67 14.18 1.93
C ILE A 17 4.95 12.67 1.96
N LEU A 18 5.47 12.18 3.07
CA LEU A 18 5.81 10.76 3.25
C LEU A 18 4.56 9.92 3.60
N GLY A 19 4.76 8.60 3.71
CA GLY A 19 3.69 7.64 3.96
C GLY A 19 3.05 7.10 2.68
N ARG A 20 2.74 5.81 2.67
CA ARG A 20 2.08 5.11 1.55
C ARG A 20 0.86 4.35 1.99
N ASP A 21 0.93 3.71 3.15
CA ASP A 21 -0.20 3.03 3.75
C ASP A 21 -1.14 3.99 4.47
N ILE A 22 -2.43 3.67 4.44
CA ILE A 22 -3.47 4.41 5.14
C ILE A 22 -4.61 3.48 5.55
N SER A 23 -5.26 3.81 6.66
CA SER A 23 -6.60 3.34 6.98
C SER A 23 -7.38 4.46 7.66
N GLY A 24 -8.66 4.60 7.31
CA GLY A 24 -9.52 5.66 7.82
C GLY A 24 -10.92 5.60 7.23
N GLU A 25 -11.68 6.67 7.40
CA GLU A 25 -13.04 6.80 6.87
C GLU A 25 -13.06 7.66 5.59
N VAL A 26 -13.89 7.30 4.61
CA VAL A 26 -14.07 8.09 3.40
C VAL A 26 -14.77 9.41 3.75
N ALA A 27 -14.02 10.52 3.69
CA ALA A 27 -14.55 11.86 3.97
C ALA A 27 -15.27 12.51 2.78
N ALA A 28 -14.88 12.18 1.55
CA ALA A 28 -15.46 12.70 0.31
C ALA A 28 -15.18 11.74 -0.85
N VAL A 29 -16.01 11.81 -1.90
CA VAL A 29 -15.85 11.03 -3.13
C VAL A 29 -15.91 11.95 -4.35
N GLY A 30 -15.11 11.61 -5.38
CA GLY A 30 -15.16 12.31 -6.67
C GLY A 30 -16.38 11.90 -7.49
N ALA A 31 -16.77 12.73 -8.47
CA ALA A 31 -17.97 12.49 -9.28
C ALA A 31 -17.96 11.18 -10.09
N SER A 32 -16.78 10.62 -10.35
CA SER A 32 -16.61 9.36 -11.10
C SER A 32 -16.39 8.14 -10.21
N VAL A 33 -16.36 8.31 -8.88
CA VAL A 33 -16.20 7.20 -7.94
C VAL A 33 -17.56 6.50 -7.80
N SER A 34 -17.57 5.19 -7.92
CA SER A 34 -18.82 4.38 -7.85
C SER A 34 -18.77 3.28 -6.81
N SER A 35 -17.56 2.88 -6.40
CA SER A 35 -17.35 1.74 -5.51
C SER A 35 -17.28 2.11 -4.01
N LEU A 36 -17.12 3.39 -3.70
CA LEU A 36 -16.96 3.90 -2.34
C LEU A 36 -18.00 4.97 -2.02
N THR A 37 -18.43 5.02 -0.75
CA THR A 37 -19.33 6.05 -0.23
C THR A 37 -18.75 6.69 1.03
N ILE A 38 -19.14 7.93 1.29
CA ILE A 38 -18.78 8.65 2.52
C ILE A 38 -19.18 7.83 3.75
N GLY A 39 -18.33 7.80 4.77
CA GLY A 39 -18.58 7.03 6.00
C GLY A 39 -18.04 5.61 6.00
N GLN A 40 -17.54 5.11 4.87
CA GLN A 40 -16.96 3.75 4.83
C GLN A 40 -15.56 3.72 5.44
N GLU A 41 -15.32 2.74 6.31
CA GLU A 41 -13.99 2.41 6.78
C GLU A 41 -13.21 1.69 5.67
N VAL A 42 -12.11 2.29 5.24
CA VAL A 42 -11.26 1.79 4.17
C VAL A 42 -9.81 1.67 4.60
N PHE A 43 -9.04 0.89 3.86
CA PHE A 43 -7.60 0.84 3.96
C PHE A 43 -6.99 0.58 2.59
N GLY A 44 -5.72 0.95 2.42
CA GLY A 44 -5.05 0.82 1.15
C GLY A 44 -3.67 1.45 1.13
N ALA A 45 -3.09 1.48 -0.06
CA ALA A 45 -1.76 2.01 -0.30
C ALA A 45 -1.74 2.90 -1.53
N LEU A 46 -1.12 4.08 -1.39
CA LEU A 46 -0.79 4.94 -2.51
C LEU A 46 0.26 4.31 -3.42
N HIS A 47 0.22 4.70 -4.70
CA HIS A 47 1.32 4.45 -5.62
C HIS A 47 2.70 4.83 -5.01
N PRO A 48 3.76 4.02 -5.20
CA PRO A 48 5.06 4.23 -4.58
C PRO A 48 5.66 5.63 -4.81
N THR A 49 5.39 6.24 -5.96
CA THR A 49 5.91 7.57 -6.34
C THR A 49 4.91 8.72 -6.17
N ALA A 50 3.81 8.51 -5.45
CA ALA A 50 2.89 9.61 -5.13
C ALA A 50 3.61 10.73 -4.35
N VAL A 51 3.44 11.98 -4.79
CA VAL A 51 4.06 13.16 -4.16
C VAL A 51 3.33 13.55 -2.87
N ARG A 52 2.02 13.37 -2.83
CA ARG A 52 1.17 13.61 -1.64
C ARG A 52 0.95 12.29 -0.91
N GLY A 53 1.83 11.96 0.03
CA GLY A 53 1.73 10.77 0.87
C GLY A 53 0.66 10.86 1.96
N THR A 54 0.64 9.84 2.82
CA THR A 54 -0.43 9.60 3.80
C THR A 54 -0.16 10.16 5.20
N TYR A 55 1.02 10.75 5.46
CA TYR A 55 1.31 11.43 6.73
C TYR A 55 0.70 12.84 6.76
N ALA A 56 -0.63 12.88 6.71
CA ALA A 56 -1.47 14.06 6.75
C ALA A 56 -2.87 13.65 7.26
N ASP A 57 -3.67 14.61 7.71
CA ASP A 57 -5.04 14.33 8.17
C ASP A 57 -5.97 13.84 7.05
N TYR A 58 -5.65 14.21 5.80
CA TYR A 58 -6.37 13.79 4.61
C TYR A 58 -5.39 13.36 3.51
N ALA A 59 -5.75 12.29 2.80
CA ALA A 59 -5.04 11.82 1.61
C ALA A 59 -6.04 11.57 0.47
N ILE A 60 -5.59 11.79 -0.76
CA ILE A 60 -6.39 11.55 -1.97
C ILE A 60 -5.86 10.28 -2.62
N LEU A 61 -6.73 9.29 -2.78
CA LEU A 61 -6.42 8.01 -3.41
C LEU A 61 -7.44 7.71 -4.50
N SER A 62 -7.03 6.94 -5.50
CA SER A 62 -7.96 6.36 -6.48
C SER A 62 -8.85 5.32 -5.79
N GLU A 63 -10.09 5.15 -6.28
CA GLU A 63 -10.98 4.10 -5.77
C GLU A 63 -10.37 2.69 -5.89
N ASN A 64 -9.44 2.49 -6.85
CA ASN A 64 -8.72 1.23 -7.05
C ASN A 64 -7.54 1.01 -6.08
N GLU A 65 -7.13 2.04 -5.34
CA GLU A 65 -6.06 1.94 -4.34
C GLU A 65 -6.60 1.62 -2.94
N LEU A 66 -7.92 1.63 -2.78
CA LEU A 66 -8.64 1.45 -1.53
C LEU A 66 -9.54 0.22 -1.59
N THR A 67 -9.76 -0.37 -0.42
CA THR A 67 -10.81 -1.36 -0.23
C THR A 67 -11.36 -1.26 1.20
N LEU A 68 -12.45 -1.96 1.49
CA LEU A 68 -13.07 -1.93 2.81
C LEU A 68 -12.12 -2.50 3.87
N LYS A 69 -11.99 -1.80 4.99
CA LYS A 69 -11.25 -2.31 6.15
C LYS A 69 -11.98 -3.53 6.70
N PRO A 70 -11.30 -4.65 6.99
CA PRO A 70 -11.92 -5.75 7.70
C PRO A 70 -12.45 -5.31 9.08
N LEU A 71 -13.64 -5.78 9.45
CA LEU A 71 -14.26 -5.44 10.74
C LEU A 71 -13.49 -6.01 11.95
N SER A 72 -12.69 -7.05 11.72
CA SER A 72 -11.96 -7.77 12.76
C SER A 72 -10.66 -7.09 13.21
N VAL A 73 -10.25 -5.99 12.58
CA VAL A 73 -9.00 -5.28 12.89
C VAL A 73 -9.24 -3.79 13.09
N SER A 74 -8.44 -3.20 13.97
CA SER A 74 -8.40 -1.76 14.19
C SER A 74 -7.80 -1.02 12.98
N HIS A 75 -8.02 0.29 12.89
CA HIS A 75 -7.37 1.12 11.87
C HIS A 75 -5.84 1.10 11.98
N VAL A 76 -5.30 1.04 13.19
CA VAL A 76 -3.85 0.97 13.44
C VAL A 76 -3.28 -0.30 12.80
N GLU A 77 -3.89 -1.45 13.08
CA GLU A 77 -3.49 -2.73 12.50
C GLU A 77 -3.69 -2.76 10.98
N ALA A 78 -4.84 -2.28 10.50
CA ALA A 78 -5.14 -2.24 9.08
C ALA A 78 -4.11 -1.39 8.31
N SER A 79 -3.72 -0.23 8.83
CA SER A 79 -2.74 0.65 8.18
C SER A 79 -1.33 0.04 8.06
N ALA A 80 -1.01 -1.00 8.83
CA ALA A 80 0.32 -1.64 8.75
C ALA A 80 0.43 -2.69 7.62
N ILE A 81 -0.68 -3.02 6.96
CA ILE A 81 -0.78 -4.17 6.05
C ILE A 81 -0.49 -3.85 4.57
N PRO A 82 -1.06 -2.81 3.92
CA PRO A 82 -1.28 -2.81 2.48
C PRO A 82 0.00 -2.95 1.64
N PHE A 83 0.98 -2.06 1.81
CA PHE A 83 2.20 -2.06 1.00
C PHE A 83 3.10 -3.26 1.31
N ALA A 84 3.16 -3.68 2.58
CA ALA A 84 3.87 -4.88 3.00
C ALA A 84 3.25 -6.15 2.38
N ALA A 85 1.92 -6.27 2.41
CA ALA A 85 1.18 -7.38 1.82
C ALA A 85 1.33 -7.41 0.30
N LEU A 86 1.23 -6.26 -0.38
CA LEU A 86 1.47 -6.15 -1.82
C LEU A 86 2.90 -6.56 -2.20
N THR A 87 3.88 -6.17 -1.39
CA THR A 87 5.29 -6.55 -1.59
C THR A 87 5.48 -8.06 -1.43
N ALA A 88 4.94 -8.64 -0.36
CA ALA A 88 4.98 -10.09 -0.13
C ALA A 88 4.26 -10.85 -1.25
N TRP A 89 3.07 -10.39 -1.66
CA TRP A 89 2.31 -10.99 -2.75
C TRP A 89 3.08 -10.98 -4.08
N ARG A 90 3.68 -9.84 -4.44
CA ARG A 90 4.51 -9.72 -5.64
C ARG A 90 5.72 -10.66 -5.57
N ALA A 91 6.39 -10.74 -4.42
CA ALA A 91 7.51 -11.64 -4.22
C ALA A 91 7.09 -13.12 -4.42
N LEU A 92 5.95 -13.52 -3.87
CA LEU A 92 5.45 -14.90 -4.00
C LEU A 92 4.99 -15.22 -5.43
N LYS A 93 4.17 -14.34 -6.03
CA LYS A 93 3.50 -14.64 -7.31
C LYS A 93 4.34 -14.30 -8.54
N SER A 94 5.04 -13.17 -8.53
CA SER A 94 5.79 -12.71 -9.71
C SER A 94 7.24 -13.15 -9.67
N THR A 95 7.89 -13.05 -8.51
CA THR A 95 9.32 -13.39 -8.37
C THR A 95 9.51 -14.90 -8.17
N ALA A 96 8.90 -15.48 -7.14
CA ALA A 96 9.03 -16.90 -6.82
C ALA A 96 8.11 -17.79 -7.67
N ARG A 97 7.06 -17.23 -8.26
CA ARG A 97 6.07 -17.91 -9.13
C ARG A 97 5.51 -19.19 -8.49
N ILE A 98 5.16 -19.10 -7.22
CA ILE A 98 4.66 -20.25 -6.46
C ILE A 98 3.34 -20.79 -7.05
N ALA A 99 3.18 -22.11 -6.99
CA ALA A 99 1.99 -22.84 -7.40
C ALA A 99 1.48 -23.76 -6.27
N LYS A 100 0.27 -24.31 -6.41
CA LYS A 100 -0.27 -25.26 -5.42
C LYS A 100 0.66 -26.48 -5.30
N GLY A 101 0.99 -26.87 -4.06
CA GLY A 101 1.91 -27.98 -3.79
C GLY A 101 3.39 -27.63 -3.95
N TYR A 102 3.73 -26.36 -4.16
CA TYR A 102 5.12 -25.92 -4.26
C TYR A 102 5.86 -26.07 -2.93
N VAL A 103 6.83 -26.97 -2.89
CA VAL A 103 7.77 -27.14 -1.77
C VAL A 103 9.18 -26.91 -2.32
N LYS A 104 9.83 -25.84 -1.86
CA LYS A 104 11.25 -25.58 -2.20
C LYS A 104 12.09 -25.79 -0.96
N CYS A 105 12.80 -26.91 -0.92
CA CYS A 105 13.82 -27.19 0.08
C CYS A 105 15.19 -26.98 -0.57
N TYR A 106 15.96 -26.03 -0.05
CA TYR A 106 17.37 -25.88 -0.37
C TYR A 106 18.16 -25.91 0.93
N ILE A 107 19.05 -26.88 1.05
CA ILE A 107 20.06 -26.96 2.09
C ILE A 107 21.38 -26.64 1.41
N MET A 108 22.03 -25.57 1.86
CA MET A 108 23.43 -25.29 1.53
C MET A 108 24.22 -25.38 2.82
N THR A 109 25.07 -26.40 2.87
CA THR A 109 26.17 -26.51 3.83
C THR A 109 27.44 -26.04 3.15
N MET A 110 28.46 -25.66 3.92
CA MET A 110 29.81 -25.44 3.40
C MET A 110 30.39 -26.70 2.78
#